data_AF-A0A6F8VGD0-F1
#
_entry.id   AF-A0A6F8VGD0-F1
#
_cell.length_a   1.000
_cell.length_b   1.000
_cell.length_c   1.000
_cell.angle_alpha   90.00
_cell.angle_beta   90.00
_cell.angle_gamma   90.00
#
_symmetry.space_group_name_H-M   'P 1'
#
loop_
_entity.id
_entity.type
_entity.pdbx_description
1 polymer ?
#
loop_
_entity_poly.entity_id
_entity_poly.type
_entity_poly.pdbx_seq_one_letter_code
_entity_poly.pdbx_strand_id
1 'polypeptide(L)'
;MQFNELNDNQRRLLVNSIQTYDAWRDVALRHARYKGGMTWKTVKGKQYLYKILDRFGHAKSLGARSPETEAIYNDFVSAKASLTSRLKSLEEKLAEQARFNRAGRIGRLPNMIGAIIAQLDRHNLMGNNLIIIGTNALYAYEAMAGSREVGETG
;
A
#
# COMPACT_ATOMS: atom_id res chain seq x y z
N MET A 1 -30.17 11.09 -17.04
CA MET A 1 -28.82 10.79 -16.55
C MET A 1 -27.83 11.17 -17.64
N GLN A 2 -27.03 12.22 -17.43
CA GLN A 2 -26.06 12.71 -18.41
C GLN A 2 -24.65 12.38 -17.91
N PHE A 3 -23.83 11.78 -18.77
CA PHE A 3 -22.46 11.40 -18.45
C PHE A 3 -21.48 12.23 -19.26
N ASN A 4 -20.44 12.74 -18.60
CA ASN A 4 -19.33 13.41 -19.25
C ASN A 4 -18.15 12.44 -19.32
N GLU A 5 -17.67 12.16 -20.52
CA GLU A 5 -16.44 11.39 -20.70
C GLU A 5 -15.22 12.17 -20.20
N LEU A 6 -14.23 11.44 -19.68
CA LEU A 6 -12.91 11.98 -19.43
C LEU A 6 -12.21 12.25 -20.77
N ASN A 7 -11.54 13.40 -20.87
CA ASN A 7 -10.68 13.68 -22.01
C ASN A 7 -9.39 12.82 -21.97
N ASP A 8 -8.64 12.79 -23.06
CA ASP A 8 -7.46 11.92 -23.19
C ASP A 8 -6.39 12.17 -22.12
N ASN A 9 -6.19 13.43 -21.72
CA ASN A 9 -5.24 13.76 -20.65
C ASN A 9 -5.73 13.22 -19.30
N GLN A 10 -7.03 13.36 -19.00
CA GLN A 10 -7.62 12.82 -17.78
C GLN A 10 -7.58 11.29 -17.74
N ARG A 11 -7.85 10.61 -18.86
CA ARG A 11 -7.73 9.15 -18.94
C ARG A 11 -6.29 8.70 -18.67
N ARG A 12 -5.30 9.39 -19.26
CA ARG A 12 -3.87 9.09 -19.03
C ARG A 12 -3.48 9.26 -17.56
N LEU A 13 -3.90 10.35 -16.93
CA LEU A 13 -3.64 10.61 -15.52
C LEU A 13 -4.28 9.55 -14.60
N LEU A 14 -5.51 9.13 -14.93
CA LEU A 14 -6.20 8.06 -14.21
C LEU A 14 -5.44 6.72 -14.32
N VAL A 15 -5.06 6.32 -15.53
CA VAL A 15 -4.28 5.08 -15.76
C VAL A 15 -2.95 5.11 -15.00
N ASN A 16 -2.21 6.21 -15.09
CA ASN A 16 -0.94 6.38 -14.37
C ASN A 16 -1.13 6.27 -12.85
N SER A 17 -2.22 6.84 -12.32
CA SER A 17 -2.55 6.79 -10.91
C SER A 17 -2.87 5.37 -10.45
N ILE A 18 -3.67 4.63 -11.22
CA ILE A 18 -4.01 3.22 -10.92
C ILE A 18 -2.73 2.37 -10.90
N GLN A 19 -1.91 2.46 -11.94
CA GLN A 19 -0.66 1.68 -12.03
C GLN A 19 0.31 2.00 -10.88
N THR A 20 0.43 3.28 -10.52
CA THR A 20 1.31 3.70 -9.40
C THR A 20 0.77 3.17 -8.07
N TYR A 21 -0.55 3.22 -7.86
CA TYR A 21 -1.20 2.72 -6.66
C TYR A 21 -1.07 1.20 -6.53
N ASP A 22 -1.29 0.45 -7.61
CA ASP A 22 -1.15 -1.02 -7.60
C ASP A 22 0.30 -1.44 -7.29
N ALA A 23 1.28 -0.75 -7.90
CA ALA A 23 2.69 -0.98 -7.60
C ALA A 23 3.02 -0.67 -6.14
N TRP A 24 2.50 0.43 -5.59
CA TRP A 24 2.65 0.76 -4.17
C TRP A 24 2.02 -0.30 -3.27
N ARG A 25 0.81 -0.75 -3.58
CA ARG A 25 0.06 -1.75 -2.80
C ARG A 25 0.77 -3.09 -2.74
N ASP A 26 1.28 -3.60 -3.87
CA ASP A 26 2.08 -4.83 -3.90
C ASP A 26 3.34 -4.72 -3.04
N VAL A 27 4.08 -3.60 -3.15
CA VAL A 27 5.28 -3.37 -2.34
C VAL A 27 4.93 -3.23 -0.85
N ALA A 28 3.85 -2.54 -0.51
CA ALA A 28 3.39 -2.38 0.87
C ALA A 28 3.02 -3.73 1.50
N LEU A 29 2.30 -4.60 0.78
CA LEU A 29 1.96 -5.95 1.23
C LEU A 29 3.20 -6.83 1.43
N ARG A 30 4.18 -6.76 0.51
CA ARG A 30 5.46 -7.47 0.67
C ARG A 30 6.24 -6.95 1.86
N HIS A 31 6.36 -5.62 2.00
CA HIS A 31 7.04 -4.98 3.11
C HIS A 31 6.40 -5.33 4.47
N ALA A 32 5.07 -5.44 4.54
CA ALA A 32 4.37 -5.85 5.75
C ALA A 32 4.79 -7.25 6.27
N ARG A 33 5.25 -8.15 5.39
CA ARG A 33 5.81 -9.47 5.80
C ARG A 33 7.15 -9.34 6.53
N TYR A 34 7.86 -8.23 6.35
CA TYR A 34 9.11 -7.90 7.05
C TYR A 34 8.87 -7.11 8.35
N LYS A 35 7.62 -7.06 8.84
CA LYS A 35 7.29 -6.48 10.15
C LYS A 35 8.11 -7.13 11.26
N GLY A 36 8.41 -6.33 12.28
CA GLY A 36 9.42 -6.66 13.28
C GLY A 36 10.85 -6.50 12.75
N GLY A 37 11.78 -7.20 13.38
CA GLY A 37 13.21 -7.15 13.04
C GLY A 37 13.89 -8.48 13.29
N MET A 38 15.12 -8.61 12.78
CA MET A 38 16.03 -9.67 13.18
C MET A 38 17.19 -9.05 13.94
N THR A 39 17.62 -9.69 15.01
CA THR A 39 18.73 -9.19 15.85
C THR A 39 19.57 -10.32 16.37
N TRP A 40 20.87 -10.07 16.52
CA TRP A 40 21.80 -10.99 17.16
C TRP A 40 21.80 -10.73 18.67
N LYS A 41 21.65 -11.79 19.47
CA LYS A 41 21.78 -11.73 20.93
C LYS A 41 22.89 -12.64 21.41
N THR A 42 23.71 -12.15 22.32
CA THR A 42 24.77 -12.93 22.97
C THR A 42 24.24 -13.57 24.24
N VAL A 43 24.33 -14.89 24.35
CA VAL A 43 23.94 -15.67 25.52
C VAL A 43 25.10 -16.61 25.87
N LYS A 44 25.65 -16.47 27.08
CA LYS A 44 26.78 -17.28 27.58
C LYS A 44 27.94 -17.39 26.56
N GLY A 45 28.32 -16.25 25.96
CA GLY A 45 29.42 -16.16 24.99
C GLY A 45 29.11 -16.62 23.56
N LYS A 46 27.90 -17.16 23.29
CA LYS A 46 27.46 -17.55 21.94
C LYS A 46 26.44 -16.57 21.40
N GLN A 47 26.52 -16.24 20.11
CA GLN A 47 25.55 -15.38 19.42
C GLN A 47 24.43 -16.22 18.82
N TYR A 48 23.19 -15.75 18.95
CA TYR A 48 22.00 -16.37 18.39
C TYR A 48 21.18 -15.35 17.63
N LEU A 49 20.64 -15.76 16.49
CA LEU A 49 19.75 -14.93 15.68
C LEU A 49 18.33 -15.00 16.26
N TYR A 50 17.71 -13.86 16.47
CA TYR A 50 16.33 -13.76 16.93
C TYR A 50 15.48 -13.01 15.92
N LYS A 51 14.30 -13.57 15.58
CA LYS A 51 13.24 -12.89 14.84
C LYS A 51 12.22 -12.32 15.82
N ILE A 52 12.10 -10.99 15.85
CA ILE A 52 11.10 -10.26 16.63
C ILE A 52 9.74 -10.42 15.94
N LEU A 53 8.76 -10.91 16.67
CA LEU A 53 7.41 -11.21 16.17
C LEU A 53 6.45 -10.03 16.40
N ASP A 54 6.59 -9.32 17.51
CA ASP A 54 5.70 -8.21 17.86
C ASP A 54 6.38 -7.13 18.72
N ARG A 55 5.58 -6.12 19.11
CA ARG A 55 5.98 -4.99 19.96
C ARG A 55 6.05 -5.33 21.46
N PHE A 56 5.55 -6.49 21.87
CA PHE A 56 5.50 -6.92 23.27
C PHE A 56 6.77 -7.68 23.68
N GLY A 57 7.72 -7.83 22.75
CA GLY A 57 9.02 -8.43 23.03
C GLY A 57 9.08 -9.92 22.71
N HIS A 58 8.03 -10.51 22.12
CA HIS A 58 8.10 -11.89 21.66
C HIS A 58 9.12 -12.01 20.52
N ALA A 59 10.10 -12.87 20.72
CA ALA A 59 11.13 -13.16 19.75
C ALA A 59 11.42 -14.66 19.69
N LYS A 60 11.53 -15.18 18.47
CA LYS A 60 11.87 -16.58 18.22
C LYS A 60 13.35 -16.68 17.87
N SER A 61 14.08 -17.55 18.56
CA SER A 61 15.45 -17.89 18.16
C SER A 61 15.43 -18.69 16.85
N LEU A 62 16.29 -18.34 15.91
CA LEU A 62 16.52 -19.04 14.65
C LEU A 62 17.76 -19.93 14.69
N GLY A 63 18.55 -19.87 15.78
CA GLY A 63 19.73 -20.70 15.96
C GLY A 63 20.98 -19.90 16.33
N ALA A 64 22.06 -20.64 16.60
CA ALA A 64 23.37 -20.06 16.85
C ALA A 64 23.96 -19.49 15.56
N ARG A 65 24.87 -18.54 15.70
CA ARG A 65 25.57 -17.91 14.58
C ARG A 65 26.35 -18.96 13.78
N SER A 66 26.03 -19.03 12.50
CA SER A 66 26.55 -19.96 11.50
C SER A 66 26.45 -19.30 10.12
N PRO A 67 27.13 -19.82 9.08
CA PRO A 67 26.99 -19.30 7.72
C PRO A 67 25.53 -19.21 7.24
N GLU A 68 24.70 -20.19 7.62
CA GLU A 68 23.28 -20.24 7.25
C GLU A 68 22.46 -19.15 7.93
N THR A 69 22.67 -18.93 9.24
CA THR A 69 21.94 -17.89 9.98
C THR A 69 22.42 -16.48 9.64
N GLU A 70 23.70 -16.32 9.28
CA GLU A 70 24.21 -15.07 8.71
C GLU A 70 23.59 -14.75 7.35
N ALA A 71 23.46 -15.75 6.46
CA ALA A 71 22.77 -15.57 5.19
C ALA A 71 21.31 -15.14 5.39
N ILE A 72 20.56 -15.81 6.28
CA ILE A 72 19.19 -15.43 6.63
C ILE A 72 19.11 -13.97 7.11
N TYR A 73 20.04 -13.54 7.97
CA TYR A 73 20.07 -12.17 8.47
C TYR A 73 20.34 -11.16 7.34
N ASN A 74 21.34 -11.43 6.50
CA ASN A 74 21.75 -10.55 5.40
C ASN A 74 20.64 -10.43 4.35
N ASP A 75 19.98 -11.53 4.00
CA ASP A 75 18.84 -11.55 3.09
C ASP A 75 17.67 -10.76 3.67
N PHE A 76 17.37 -10.94 4.97
CA PHE A 76 16.31 -10.20 5.64
C PHE A 76 16.58 -8.68 5.63
N VAL A 77 17.81 -8.27 5.97
CA VAL A 77 18.20 -6.86 6.04
C VAL A 77 18.19 -6.23 4.65
N SER A 78 18.80 -6.87 3.66
CA SER A 78 18.88 -6.35 2.29
C SER A 78 17.51 -6.26 1.62
N ALA A 79 16.67 -7.31 1.73
CA ALA A 79 15.32 -7.31 1.18
C ALA A 79 14.44 -6.25 1.84
N LYS A 80 14.52 -6.11 3.17
CA LYS A 80 13.77 -5.07 3.89
C LYS A 80 14.22 -3.66 3.51
N ALA A 81 15.52 -3.42 3.36
CA ALA A 81 16.06 -2.14 2.92
C ALA A 81 15.60 -1.78 1.50
N SER A 82 15.68 -2.73 0.57
CA SER A 82 15.22 -2.57 -0.81
C SER A 82 13.73 -2.23 -0.88
N LEU A 83 12.88 -2.98 -0.16
CA LEU A 83 11.45 -2.73 -0.09
C LEU A 83 11.12 -1.37 0.54
N THR A 84 11.82 -0.99 1.62
CA THR A 84 11.64 0.32 2.27
C THR A 84 11.95 1.46 1.29
N SER A 85 13.08 1.37 0.58
CA SER A 85 13.49 2.37 -0.42
C SER A 85 12.47 2.47 -1.56
N ARG A 86 12.03 1.33 -2.09
CA ARG A 86 11.02 1.27 -3.16
C ARG A 86 9.67 1.83 -2.71
N LEU A 87 9.25 1.52 -1.49
CA LEU A 87 8.00 2.02 -0.91
C LEU A 87 8.03 3.55 -0.82
N LYS A 88 9.12 4.12 -0.27
CA LYS A 88 9.30 5.57 -0.18
C LYS A 88 9.24 6.25 -1.56
N SER A 89 9.93 5.71 -2.56
CA SER A 89 9.89 6.24 -3.92
C SER A 89 8.48 6.21 -4.53
N LEU A 90 7.71 5.15 -4.26
CA LEU A 90 6.33 5.05 -4.74
C LEU A 90 5.38 6.01 -3.99
N GLU A 91 5.60 6.24 -2.69
CA GLU A 91 4.84 7.24 -1.93
C GLU A 91 5.06 8.66 -2.47
N GLU A 92 6.30 9.01 -2.84
CA GLU A 92 6.62 10.29 -3.49
C GLU A 92 5.89 10.42 -4.83
N LYS A 93 5.90 9.37 -5.66
CA LYS A 93 5.16 9.34 -6.94
C LYS A 93 3.65 9.44 -6.74
N LEU A 94 3.09 8.78 -5.73
CA LEU A 94 1.67 8.90 -5.40
C LEU A 94 1.30 10.32 -4.97
N ALA A 95 2.16 10.99 -4.20
CA ALA A 95 1.95 12.39 -3.82
C ALA A 95 1.95 13.33 -5.04
N GLU A 96 2.80 13.04 -6.04
CA GLU A 96 2.81 13.75 -7.32
C GLU A 96 1.53 13.48 -8.12
N GLN A 97 1.14 12.22 -8.30
CA GLN A 97 -0.11 11.83 -8.97
C GLN A 97 -1.35 12.46 -8.31
N ALA A 98 -1.38 12.56 -6.97
CA ALA A 98 -2.46 13.23 -6.26
C ALA A 98 -2.61 14.72 -6.65
N ARG A 99 -1.51 15.43 -6.91
CA ARG A 99 -1.54 16.82 -7.39
C ARG A 99 -2.08 16.90 -8.81
N PHE A 100 -1.66 16.01 -9.69
CA PHE A 100 -2.20 15.93 -11.06
C PHE A 100 -3.68 15.58 -11.08
N ASN A 101 -4.12 14.61 -10.27
CA ASN A 101 -5.53 14.23 -10.17
C ASN A 101 -6.41 15.37 -9.66
N ARG A 102 -5.89 16.18 -8.73
CA ARG A 102 -6.57 17.39 -8.25
C ARG A 102 -6.71 18.42 -9.37
N ALA A 103 -5.62 18.70 -10.09
CA ALA A 103 -5.63 19.64 -11.21
C ALA A 103 -6.57 19.17 -12.35
N GLY A 104 -6.54 17.88 -12.67
CA GLY A 104 -7.39 17.24 -13.68
C GLY A 104 -8.84 17.01 -13.23
N ARG A 105 -9.19 17.30 -11.97
CA ARG A 105 -10.52 17.05 -11.37
C ARG A 105 -11.02 15.60 -11.58
N ILE A 106 -10.11 14.64 -11.41
CA ILE A 106 -10.38 13.19 -11.61
C ILE A 106 -10.86 12.52 -10.30
N GLY A 107 -10.45 13.05 -9.14
CA GLY A 107 -10.87 12.54 -7.83
C GLY A 107 -12.22 13.09 -7.38
N ARG A 108 -13.33 12.47 -7.79
CA ARG A 108 -14.69 12.83 -7.36
C ARG A 108 -15.09 12.30 -5.99
N LEU A 109 -14.44 11.23 -5.52
CA LEU A 109 -14.78 10.60 -4.26
C LEU A 109 -14.56 11.58 -3.09
N PRO A 110 -15.56 11.80 -2.21
CA PRO A 110 -15.37 12.65 -1.04
C PRO A 110 -14.23 12.14 -0.14
N ASN A 111 -13.40 13.06 0.36
CA ASN A 111 -12.19 12.72 1.13
C ASN A 111 -12.48 11.82 2.35
N MET A 112 -13.59 12.06 3.05
CA MET A 112 -13.98 11.25 4.21
C MET A 112 -14.23 9.79 3.84
N ILE A 113 -14.93 9.55 2.73
CA ILE A 113 -15.21 8.19 2.23
C ILE A 113 -13.90 7.53 1.79
N GLY A 114 -13.06 8.25 1.04
CA GLY A 114 -11.75 7.77 0.63
C GLY A 114 -10.85 7.38 1.82
N ALA A 115 -10.86 8.18 2.88
CA ALA A 115 -10.09 7.89 4.10
C ALA A 115 -10.58 6.62 4.82
N ILE A 116 -11.90 6.43 4.93
CA ILE A 116 -12.49 5.21 5.52
C ILE A 116 -12.10 3.98 4.69
N ILE A 117 -12.28 4.04 3.36
CA ILE A 117 -11.92 2.94 2.46
C ILE A 117 -10.44 2.58 2.57
N ALA A 118 -9.55 3.59 2.55
CA ALA A 118 -8.12 3.37 2.69
C ALA A 118 -7.76 2.71 4.03
N GLN A 119 -8.43 3.07 5.12
CA GLN A 119 -8.21 2.44 6.42
C GLN A 119 -8.72 0.99 6.44
N LEU A 120 -9.88 0.71 5.84
CA LEU A 120 -10.42 -0.64 5.72
C LEU A 120 -9.54 -1.56 4.85
N ASP A 121 -8.99 -1.05 3.74
CA ASP A 121 -8.04 -1.80 2.90
C ASP A 121 -6.73 -2.09 3.64
N ARG A 122 -6.20 -1.13 4.42
CA ARG A 122 -5.01 -1.35 5.28
C ARG A 122 -5.20 -2.47 6.30
N HIS A 123 -6.44 -2.68 6.76
CA HIS A 123 -6.79 -3.79 7.65
C HIS A 123 -7.20 -5.07 6.89
N ASN A 124 -7.08 -5.09 5.56
CA ASN A 124 -7.43 -6.22 4.69
C ASN A 124 -8.87 -6.70 4.85
N LEU A 125 -9.79 -5.77 5.14
CA LEU A 125 -11.22 -6.06 5.32
C LEU A 125 -12.01 -5.98 4.02
N MET A 126 -11.53 -5.18 3.07
CA MET A 126 -12.15 -5.03 1.74
C MET A 126 -11.98 -6.31 0.90
N GLY A 127 -13.05 -6.74 0.22
CA GLY A 127 -13.05 -7.89 -0.69
C GLY A 127 -13.16 -9.26 -0.01
N ASN A 128 -12.84 -9.35 1.29
CA ASN A 128 -13.00 -10.58 2.07
C ASN A 128 -14.23 -10.55 2.98
N ASN A 129 -14.46 -9.44 3.68
CA ASN A 129 -15.52 -9.32 4.70
C ASN A 129 -16.41 -8.10 4.49
N LEU A 130 -15.97 -7.10 3.73
CA LEU A 130 -16.68 -5.86 3.47
C LEU A 130 -16.67 -5.55 1.98
N ILE A 131 -17.83 -5.08 1.50
CA ILE A 131 -18.04 -4.61 0.12
C ILE A 131 -18.75 -3.26 0.20
N ILE A 132 -18.36 -2.33 -0.67
CA ILE A 132 -19.00 -1.02 -0.79
C ILE A 132 -20.18 -1.15 -1.74
N ILE A 133 -21.35 -0.67 -1.33
CA ILE A 133 -22.59 -0.71 -2.13
C ILE A 133 -23.22 0.67 -2.26
N GLY A 134 -24.21 0.80 -3.15
CA GLY A 134 -25.00 2.01 -3.32
C GLY A 134 -24.20 3.18 -3.91
N THR A 135 -24.54 4.41 -3.51
CA THR A 135 -23.98 5.66 -4.07
C THR A 135 -22.46 5.75 -3.97
N ASN A 136 -21.86 5.16 -2.93
CA ASN A 136 -20.40 5.16 -2.78
C ASN A 136 -19.70 4.25 -3.80
N ALA A 137 -20.37 3.17 -4.25
CA ALA A 137 -19.85 2.29 -5.29
C ALA A 137 -19.91 2.96 -6.67
N LEU A 138 -20.82 3.92 -6.88
CA LEU A 138 -20.97 4.63 -8.15
C LEU A 138 -19.66 5.32 -8.58
N TYR A 139 -18.94 5.93 -7.64
CA TYR A 139 -17.63 6.55 -7.94
C TYR A 139 -16.60 5.55 -8.49
N ALA A 140 -16.66 4.29 -8.09
CA ALA A 140 -15.79 3.25 -8.64
C ALA A 140 -16.20 2.89 -10.07
N TYR A 141 -17.51 2.76 -10.34
CA TYR A 141 -18.02 2.52 -11.69
C TYR A 141 -17.73 3.70 -12.64
N GLU A 142 -17.88 4.94 -12.19
CA GLU A 142 -17.48 6.14 -12.93
C GLU A 142 -16.01 6.09 -13.34
N ALA A 143 -15.13 5.78 -12.39
CA ALA A 143 -13.69 5.65 -12.64
C ALA A 143 -13.38 4.52 -13.64
N MET A 144 -14.03 3.36 -13.50
CA MET A 144 -13.83 2.22 -14.41
C MET A 144 -14.35 2.49 -15.82
N ALA A 145 -15.47 3.20 -15.95
CA ALA A 145 -16.05 3.57 -17.24
C ALA A 145 -15.32 4.73 -17.92
N GLY A 146 -14.46 5.46 -17.19
CA GLY A 146 -13.83 6.68 -17.71
C GLY A 146 -14.85 7.80 -17.97
N SER A 147 -15.96 7.79 -17.24
CA SER A 147 -17.07 8.72 -17.38
C SER A 147 -17.54 9.19 -16.00
N ARG A 148 -18.02 10.42 -15.89
CA ARG A 148 -18.59 10.94 -14.63
C ARG A 148 -20.03 11.33 -14.81
N GLU A 149 -20.85 11.05 -13.81
CA GLU A 149 -22.22 11.54 -13.77
C GLU A 149 -22.20 13.06 -13.54
N VAL A 150 -22.99 13.77 -14.34
CA VAL A 150 -23.31 15.17 -14.09
C VAL A 150 -24.37 15.18 -13.00
N GLY A 151 -23.99 15.47 -11.76
CA GLY A 151 -24.97 15.77 -10.73
C GLY A 151 -25.70 17.06 -11.09
N GLU A 152 -27.00 17.13 -10.87
CA GLU A 152 -27.73 18.40 -10.88
C GLU A 152 -27.04 19.33 -9.88
N THR A 153 -26.45 20.40 -10.38
CA THR A 153 -25.91 21.47 -9.55
C THR A 153 -27.09 22.17 -8.87
N GLY A 154 -27.32 21.85 -7.59
CA GLY A 154 -28.09 22.71 -6.68
C GLY A 154 -27.26 23.89 -6.23
#